data_AF-A0A8E1WLQ4-F1
#
_entry.id   AF-A0A8E1WLQ4-F1
#
_cell.length_a   1.000
_cell.length_b   1.000
_cell.length_c   1.000
_cell.angle_alpha   90.00
_cell.angle_beta   90.00
_cell.angle_gamma   90.00
#
_symmetry.space_group_name_H-M   'P 1'
#
loop_
_entity.id
_entity.type
_entity.pdbx_description
1 polymer ?
#
loop_
_entity_poly.entity_id
_entity_poly.type
_entity_poly.pdbx_seq_one_letter_code
_entity_poly.pdbx_strand_id
1 'polypeptide(L)'
;AIEGIDVVIDNATACERFELPFDRIGDIVLVSTENKTIGTSEHRHDLAALNEPLRSHGGLTEQAVPFIVNRKLPTLPNEPVLRNFDAFYYAAMAAALA
;
A
#
# COMPACT_ATOMS: atom_id res chain seq x y z
N ALA A 1 -23.18 -4.90 5.31
CA ALA A 1 -21.91 -4.40 4.74
C ALA A 1 -22.15 -3.01 4.16
N ILE A 2 -21.14 -2.14 4.16
CA ILE A 2 -21.21 -0.82 3.53
C ILE A 2 -20.58 -0.93 2.15
N GLU A 3 -21.29 -0.49 1.12
CA GLU A 3 -20.74 -0.45 -0.25
C GLU A 3 -19.50 0.45 -0.31
N GLY A 4 -18.42 -0.04 -0.94
CA GLY A 4 -17.16 0.69 -1.06
C GLY A 4 -16.15 0.46 0.07
N ILE A 5 -16.51 -0.33 1.09
CA ILE A 5 -15.58 -0.80 2.14
C ILE A 5 -15.26 -2.27 1.86
N ASP A 6 -14.02 -2.56 1.49
CA ASP A 6 -13.58 -3.88 1.03
C ASP A 6 -13.04 -4.73 2.18
N VAL A 7 -12.24 -4.13 3.07
CA VAL A 7 -11.65 -4.79 4.24
C VAL A 7 -12.04 -4.06 5.51
N VAL A 8 -12.51 -4.81 6.52
CA VAL A 8 -12.64 -4.36 7.91
C VAL A 8 -12.11 -5.47 8.79
N ILE A 9 -11.01 -5.21 9.50
CA ILE A 9 -10.34 -6.18 10.35
C ILE A 9 -9.90 -5.54 11.66
N ASP A 10 -9.74 -6.35 12.70
CA ASP A 10 -9.21 -5.89 13.97
C ASP A 10 -7.71 -5.57 13.90
N ASN A 11 -7.23 -4.90 14.94
CA ASN A 11 -5.82 -4.52 15.07
C ASN A 11 -4.87 -5.71 14.91
N ALA A 12 -5.13 -6.82 15.59
CA ALA A 12 -4.24 -7.98 15.58
C ALA A 12 -4.10 -8.58 14.18
N THR A 13 -5.22 -8.79 13.49
CA THR A 13 -5.24 -9.31 12.12
C THR A 13 -4.58 -8.32 11.16
N ALA A 14 -4.79 -7.01 11.34
CA ALA A 14 -4.15 -6.00 10.50
C ALA A 14 -2.64 -5.97 10.68
N CYS A 15 -2.15 -6.02 11.92
CA CYS A 15 -0.73 -6.00 12.22
C CYS A 15 -0.01 -7.24 11.71
N GLU A 16 -0.62 -8.41 11.83
CA GLU A 16 -0.09 -9.64 11.24
C GLU A 16 -0.08 -9.58 9.70
N ARG A 17 -1.22 -9.23 9.09
CA ARG A 17 -1.38 -9.25 7.62
C ARG A 17 -0.54 -8.20 6.91
N PHE A 18 -0.44 -7.00 7.49
CA PHE A 18 0.20 -5.85 6.86
C PHE A 18 1.54 -5.48 7.52
N GLU A 19 2.04 -6.32 8.43
CA GLU A 19 3.34 -6.16 9.10
C GLU A 19 3.45 -4.82 9.85
N LEU A 20 2.40 -4.45 10.59
CA LEU A 20 2.27 -3.16 11.28
C LEU A 20 2.61 -3.25 12.77
N PRO A 21 3.07 -2.14 13.39
CA PRO A 21 3.28 -2.08 14.82
C PRO A 21 1.96 -1.95 15.60
N PHE A 22 1.66 -2.95 16.44
CA PHE A 22 0.41 -3.07 17.22
C PHE A 22 0.07 -1.81 18.03
N ASP A 23 1.06 -1.18 18.65
CA ASP A 23 0.92 -0.03 19.55
C ASP A 23 0.59 1.30 18.85
N ARG A 24 0.58 1.33 17.51
CA ARG A 24 0.33 2.54 16.71
C ARG A 24 -0.87 2.43 15.76
N ILE A 25 -1.54 1.29 15.75
CA ILE A 25 -2.72 1.05 14.93
C ILE A 25 -3.95 1.11 15.85
N GLY A 26 -5.06 1.65 15.35
CA GLY A 26 -6.33 1.67 16.10
C GLY A 26 -6.92 0.27 16.27
N ASP A 27 -8.06 0.17 16.96
CA ASP A 27 -8.72 -1.12 17.20
C ASP A 27 -9.20 -1.81 15.91
N ILE A 28 -9.47 -1.01 14.86
CA ILE A 28 -9.93 -1.47 13.56
C ILE A 28 -9.13 -0.81 12.43
N VAL A 29 -8.92 -1.55 11.35
CA VAL A 29 -8.35 -1.06 10.09
C VAL A 29 -9.35 -1.28 8.97
N LEU A 30 -9.52 -0.24 8.14
CA LEU A 30 -10.42 -0.26 7.00
C LEU A 30 -9.64 0.00 5.72
N VAL A 31 -10.03 -0.70 4.64
CA VAL A 31 -9.56 -0.43 3.28
C VAL A 31 -10.77 -0.32 2.36
N SER A 32 -10.83 0.74 1.55
CA SER A 32 -11.89 0.96 0.56
C SER A 32 -11.61 0.22 -0.75
N THR A 33 -12.64 0.13 -1.60
CA THR A 33 -12.50 -0.35 -2.98
C THR A 33 -11.75 0.66 -3.87
N GLU A 34 -11.33 0.21 -5.06
CA GLU A 34 -10.43 0.91 -6.00
C GLU A 34 -10.75 2.41 -6.24
N ASN A 35 -12.02 2.77 -6.38
CA ASN A 35 -12.42 4.13 -6.76
C ASN A 35 -13.14 4.88 -5.63
N LYS A 36 -12.88 4.50 -4.37
CA LYS A 36 -13.43 5.14 -3.17
C LYS A 36 -12.31 5.51 -2.21
N THR A 37 -12.48 6.61 -1.48
CA THR A 37 -11.59 7.04 -0.38
C THR A 37 -12.37 7.16 0.92
N ILE A 38 -11.67 7.10 2.06
CA ILE A 38 -12.28 7.14 3.39
C ILE A 38 -11.97 8.50 4.03
N GLY A 39 -13.03 9.29 4.26
CA GLY A 39 -12.97 10.55 5.01
C GLY A 39 -13.34 10.37 6.48
N THR A 40 -13.35 11.49 7.23
CA THR A 40 -13.71 11.49 8.65
C THR A 40 -15.16 11.94 8.88
N SER A 41 -15.48 13.20 8.58
CA SER A 41 -16.84 13.75 8.66
C SER A 41 -16.99 14.89 7.67
N GLU A 42 -18.16 15.02 7.05
CA GLU A 42 -18.42 16.02 6.00
C GLU A 42 -18.00 17.45 6.40
N HIS A 43 -18.42 17.92 7.57
CA HIS A 43 -18.10 19.27 8.07
C HIS A 43 -16.61 19.52 8.37
N ARG A 44 -15.75 18.50 8.29
CA ARG A 44 -14.29 18.62 8.49
C ARG A 44 -13.49 18.59 7.19
N HIS A 45 -14.14 18.31 6.05
CA HIS A 45 -13.48 18.27 4.75
C HIS A 45 -13.92 19.45 3.91
N ASP A 46 -12.97 20.25 3.46
CA ASP A 46 -13.20 21.25 2.42
C ASP A 46 -12.71 20.68 1.08
N LEU A 47 -13.65 20.39 0.19
CA LEU A 47 -13.36 19.85 -1.15
C LEU A 47 -13.29 20.96 -2.21
N ALA A 48 -13.44 22.23 -1.84
CA ALA A 48 -13.49 23.34 -2.80
C ALA A 48 -12.18 23.52 -3.59
N ALA A 49 -11.06 23.04 -3.06
CA ALA A 49 -9.76 23.07 -3.74
C ALA A 49 -9.56 21.94 -4.78
N LEU A 50 -10.46 20.95 -4.85
CA LEU A 50 -10.38 19.87 -5.83
C LEU A 50 -10.95 20.35 -7.18
N ASN A 51 -10.07 20.86 -8.02
CA ASN A 51 -10.43 21.29 -9.38
C ASN A 51 -10.46 20.13 -10.39
N GLU A 52 -9.68 19.08 -10.15
CA GLU A 52 -9.56 17.91 -11.02
C GLU A 52 -10.19 16.67 -10.35
N PRO A 53 -10.59 15.64 -11.13
CA PRO A 53 -11.06 14.38 -10.57
C PRO A 53 -10.04 13.77 -9.61
N LEU A 54 -10.51 13.39 -8.41
CA LEU A 54 -9.65 12.88 -7.36
C LEU A 54 -8.92 11.60 -7.81
N ARG A 55 -7.60 11.60 -7.63
CA ARG A 55 -6.75 10.42 -7.70
C ARG A 55 -5.99 10.32 -6.39
N SER A 56 -6.01 9.14 -5.77
CA SER A 56 -5.40 8.91 -4.46
C SER A 56 -4.78 7.51 -4.40
N HIS A 57 -4.31 7.13 -3.22
CA HIS A 57 -3.73 5.83 -2.94
C HIS A 57 -3.94 5.46 -1.46
N GLY A 58 -3.55 4.25 -1.10
CA GLY A 58 -3.49 3.78 0.29
C GLY A 58 -4.20 2.44 0.50
N GLY A 59 -4.93 1.95 -0.51
CA GLY A 59 -5.56 0.65 -0.49
C GLY A 59 -4.70 -0.45 -1.07
N LEU A 60 -5.28 -1.65 -1.16
CA LEU A 60 -4.64 -2.82 -1.77
C LEU A 60 -4.51 -2.69 -3.30
N THR A 61 -5.39 -1.89 -3.90
CA THR A 61 -5.45 -1.65 -5.35
C THR A 61 -4.28 -0.83 -5.89
N GLU A 62 -3.51 -0.17 -5.01
CA GLU A 62 -2.30 0.57 -5.36
C GLU A 62 -1.01 -0.10 -4.82
N GLN A 63 -1.09 -1.33 -4.30
CA GLN A 63 0.05 -2.01 -3.70
C GLN A 63 1.10 -2.45 -4.75
N ALA A 64 0.64 -2.82 -5.95
CA ALA A 64 1.52 -3.26 -7.03
C ALA A 64 2.29 -2.07 -7.62
N VAL A 65 3.63 -2.15 -7.61
CA VAL A 65 4.53 -1.11 -8.13
C VAL A 65 5.62 -1.73 -9.00
N PRO A 66 6.14 -1.01 -10.01
CA PRO A 66 7.22 -1.52 -10.83
C PRO A 66 8.53 -1.62 -10.04
N PHE A 67 9.28 -2.70 -10.27
CA PHE A 67 10.63 -2.90 -9.76
C PHE A 67 11.57 -3.20 -10.93
N ILE A 68 12.44 -2.24 -11.28
CA ILE A 68 13.25 -2.29 -12.49
C ILE A 68 14.73 -2.27 -12.13
N VAL A 69 15.49 -3.26 -12.63
CA VAL A 69 16.94 -3.36 -12.46
C VAL A 69 17.61 -3.37 -13.82
N ASN A 70 18.68 -2.59 -14.00
CA ASN A 70 19.42 -2.51 -15.26
C ASN A 70 20.48 -3.62 -15.44
N ARG A 71 20.30 -4.76 -14.76
CA ARG A 71 21.15 -5.95 -14.79
C ARG A 71 20.28 -7.20 -14.76
N LYS A 72 20.76 -8.27 -15.39
CA LYS A 72 20.09 -9.58 -15.30
C LYS A 72 20.39 -10.19 -13.93
N LEU A 73 19.34 -10.42 -13.14
CA LEU A 73 19.42 -11.07 -11.83
C LEU A 73 18.57 -12.36 -11.88
N PRO A 74 19.18 -13.55 -12.06
CA PRO A 74 18.43 -14.82 -12.13
C PRO A 74 17.61 -15.13 -10.86
N THR A 75 17.98 -14.51 -9.73
CA THR A 75 17.36 -14.73 -8.43
C THR A 75 16.38 -13.62 -8.02
N LEU A 76 16.04 -12.69 -8.91
CA LEU A 76 15.03 -11.65 -8.62
C LEU A 76 13.63 -12.28 -8.68
N PRO A 77 12.88 -12.37 -7.57
CA PRO A 77 11.51 -12.88 -7.57
C PRO A 77 10.53 -11.84 -8.16
N ASN A 78 9.27 -12.24 -8.38
CA ASN A 78 8.16 -11.32 -8.67
C ASN A 78 7.28 -11.14 -7.43
N GLU A 79 6.27 -10.27 -7.50
CA GLU A 79 5.20 -10.20 -6.51
C GLU A 79 4.48 -11.56 -6.34
N PRO A 80 3.95 -11.89 -5.14
CA PRO A 80 3.91 -11.08 -3.92
C PRO A 80 5.17 -11.17 -3.05
N VAL A 81 6.16 -11.98 -3.46
CA VAL A 81 7.39 -12.18 -2.68
C VAL A 81 8.29 -10.95 -2.77
N LEU A 82 8.45 -10.37 -3.96
CA LEU A 82 9.21 -9.14 -4.16
C LEU A 82 8.47 -7.95 -3.53
N ARG A 83 9.18 -7.19 -2.70
CA ARG A 83 8.67 -5.97 -2.06
C ARG A 83 9.45 -4.75 -2.54
N ASN A 84 8.80 -3.60 -2.59
CA ASN A 84 9.45 -2.35 -3.01
C ASN A 84 10.66 -1.99 -2.14
N PHE A 85 10.62 -2.35 -0.85
CA PHE A 85 11.72 -2.14 0.09
C PHE A 85 12.90 -3.09 -0.09
N ASP A 86 12.81 -4.09 -0.98
CA ASP A 86 13.96 -4.93 -1.38
C ASP A 86 14.90 -4.21 -2.35
N ALA A 87 14.59 -2.96 -2.73
CA ALA A 87 15.34 -2.17 -3.71
C ALA A 87 16.84 -2.17 -3.44
N PHE A 88 17.26 -1.91 -2.19
CA PHE A 88 18.67 -1.86 -1.84
C PHE A 88 19.35 -3.23 -1.88
N TYR A 89 18.64 -4.29 -1.47
CA TYR A 89 19.18 -5.65 -1.49
C TYR A 89 19.56 -6.06 -2.91
N TYR A 90 18.63 -5.96 -3.86
CA TYR A 90 18.90 -6.32 -5.26
C TYR A 90 19.79 -5.32 -5.99
N ALA A 91 19.76 -4.03 -5.62
CA ALA A 91 20.69 -3.05 -6.16
C ALA A 91 22.15 -3.36 -5.76
N ALA A 92 22.39 -3.74 -4.50
CA ALA A 92 23.72 -4.14 -4.04
C ALA A 92 24.20 -5.43 -4.73
N MET A 93 23.32 -6.42 -4.88
CA MET A 93 23.64 -7.64 -5.65
C MET A 93 23.99 -7.32 -7.11
N ALA A 94 23.21 -6.46 -7.77
CA ALA A 94 23.47 -6.03 -9.14
C ALA A 94 24.80 -5.28 -9.29
N ALA A 95 25.15 -4.43 -8.31
CA ALA A 95 26.40 -3.68 -8.30
C ALA A 95 27.62 -4.58 -8.05
N ALA A 96 27.48 -5.68 -7.28
CA ALA A 96 28.56 -6.63 -7.03
C ALA A 96 28.91 -7.53 -8.24
N LEU A 97 28.08 -7.54 -9.29
CA LEU A 97 28.38 -8.21 -10.57
C LEU A 97 29.25 -7.34 -11.50
N ALA A 98 29.53 -6.08 -11.13
CA ALA A 98 30.31 -5.14 -11.92
C ALA A 98 31.83 -5.29 -11.69
#